data_AF-A0A0G2I455-F1
#
_entry.id   AF-A0A0G2I455-F1
#
_cell.length_a   1.000
_cell.length_b   1.000
_cell.length_c   1.000
_cell.angle_alpha   90.00
_cell.angle_beta   90.00
_cell.angle_gamma   90.00
#
_symmetry.space_group_name_H-M   'P 1'
#
loop_
_entity.id
_entity.type
_entity.pdbx_description
1 polymer ?
#
loop_
_entity_poly.entity_id
_entity_poly.type
_entity_poly.pdbx_seq_one_letter_code
_entity_poly.pdbx_strand_id
1 'polypeptide(L)'
;MPTPTAPLLAHYTASPLPAQSLTLITSVLGATSNWLVLRILCDALSPGSGSGGEELGFGAGVGGGGVRGVKGRMGVVFVSFLRPWEFWRVEARRLGLDLARLSNEGSFTFVDGVSELFLSTQTAPGPAPGSSAASSSPTPAQIPLHTTLSARVPVSSRPPIVTSHPKSSGSGSGSRKLRWSSTRSGGLDALEQEIASAIDDLNGSTASDERPVENDILLVVDQPDLLLAATGPGMGVGAVEMGEFLLGLRQRVHSTVVTLAADSPLIHAGSAESMQQRPTPLEREHASLVVGTAHQARMVMQLRGLDTGVARDVSGVLRISKGGGWVPEIVMGEKGDRHDHAGLEEKELLYFVQGDGAVRVFGRGE
;
A
#
# COMPACT_ATOMS: atom_id res chain seq x y z
N MET A 1 -5.75 16.14 -17.39
CA MET A 1 -6.05 16.80 -16.11
C MET A 1 -6.61 15.75 -15.18
N PRO A 2 -6.17 15.68 -13.91
CA PRO A 2 -6.69 14.71 -12.95
C PRO A 2 -8.20 14.87 -12.77
N THR A 3 -8.93 13.76 -12.62
CA THR A 3 -10.36 13.84 -12.27
C THR A 3 -10.52 14.55 -10.91
N PRO A 4 -11.45 15.50 -10.74
CA PRO A 4 -11.66 16.19 -9.45
C PRO A 4 -12.11 15.23 -8.34
N THR A 5 -11.77 15.53 -7.07
CA THR A 5 -12.27 14.77 -5.92
C THR A 5 -13.76 15.00 -5.76
N ALA A 6 -14.52 13.96 -5.43
CA ALA A 6 -15.91 14.16 -5.00
C ALA A 6 -15.92 15.10 -3.78
N PRO A 7 -16.75 16.17 -3.75
CA PRO A 7 -16.73 17.16 -2.67
C PRO A 7 -16.88 16.55 -1.27
N LEU A 8 -17.73 15.52 -1.15
CA LEU A 8 -17.95 14.77 0.10
C LEU A 8 -16.70 14.04 0.60
N LEU A 9 -15.75 13.72 -0.28
CA LEU A 9 -14.51 13.01 0.05
C LEU A 9 -13.31 13.96 0.17
N ALA A 10 -13.38 15.15 -0.43
CA ALA A 10 -12.26 16.07 -0.59
C ALA A 10 -11.58 16.41 0.73
N HIS A 11 -12.34 16.68 1.79
CA HIS A 11 -11.78 17.03 3.11
C HIS A 11 -11.00 15.89 3.78
N TYR A 12 -11.25 14.64 3.39
CA TYR A 12 -10.62 13.47 3.99
C TYR A 12 -9.36 13.01 3.24
N THR A 13 -9.24 13.35 1.95
CA THR A 13 -8.10 12.97 1.10
C THR A 13 -7.21 14.15 0.72
N ALA A 14 -7.60 15.37 1.10
CA ALA A 14 -6.82 16.57 0.85
C ALA A 14 -5.39 16.47 1.41
N SER A 15 -4.43 16.79 0.56
CA SER A 15 -3.00 16.83 0.91
C SER A 15 -2.56 18.23 1.34
N PRO A 16 -1.64 18.37 2.32
CA PRO A 16 -1.09 17.29 3.13
C PRO A 16 -2.07 16.83 4.20
N LEU A 17 -2.14 15.52 4.42
CA LEU A 17 -2.79 14.96 5.61
C LEU A 17 -2.07 15.44 6.87
N PRO A 18 -2.71 15.52 8.05
CA PRO A 18 -2.08 16.05 9.25
C PRO A 18 -0.73 15.40 9.58
N ALA A 19 0.20 16.18 10.13
CA ALA A 19 1.54 15.72 10.47
C ALA A 19 1.51 14.52 11.42
N GLN A 20 2.40 13.55 11.17
CA GLN A 20 2.53 12.27 11.88
C GLN A 20 1.23 11.45 11.94
N SER A 21 0.25 11.73 11.07
CA SER A 21 -1.01 11.00 11.06
C SER A 21 -0.91 9.65 10.37
N LEU A 22 -1.68 8.69 10.89
CA LEU A 22 -1.94 7.40 10.28
C LEU A 22 -3.40 7.33 9.83
N THR A 23 -3.61 7.07 8.54
CA THR A 23 -4.92 6.72 7.99
C THR A 23 -4.93 5.24 7.67
N LEU A 24 -5.88 4.51 8.26
CA LEU A 24 -6.10 3.10 7.94
C LEU A 24 -7.25 2.99 6.94
N ILE A 25 -7.01 2.34 5.81
CA ILE A 25 -8.05 1.92 4.87
C ILE A 25 -8.27 0.42 5.05
N THR A 26 -9.48 0.01 5.39
CA THR A 26 -9.85 -1.41 5.41
C THR A 26 -10.73 -1.74 4.21
N SER A 27 -10.53 -2.91 3.62
CA SER A 27 -11.29 -3.36 2.46
C SER A 27 -11.60 -4.85 2.54
N VAL A 28 -12.68 -5.26 1.87
CA VAL A 28 -13.04 -6.68 1.70
C VAL A 28 -12.89 -7.08 0.23
N LEU A 29 -12.86 -8.37 -0.07
CA LEU A 29 -12.67 -8.88 -1.43
C LEU A 29 -13.65 -8.28 -2.45
N GLY A 30 -14.91 -8.07 -2.04
CA GLY A 30 -15.95 -7.48 -2.87
C GLY A 30 -15.90 -5.94 -2.99
N ALA A 31 -15.05 -5.27 -2.22
CA ALA A 31 -14.99 -3.81 -2.13
C ALA A 31 -13.53 -3.35 -1.92
N THR A 32 -12.74 -3.35 -3.00
CA THR A 32 -11.29 -3.07 -2.96
C THR A 32 -10.96 -1.59 -2.70
N SER A 33 -9.82 -1.33 -2.05
CA SER A 33 -9.29 0.01 -1.73
C SER A 33 -8.58 0.75 -2.87
N ASN A 34 -8.30 0.08 -3.99
CA ASN A 34 -7.44 0.62 -5.07
C ASN A 34 -7.87 2.03 -5.54
N TRP A 35 -9.17 2.23 -5.74
CA TRP A 35 -9.70 3.51 -6.25
C TRP A 35 -9.48 4.65 -5.25
N LEU A 36 -9.56 4.36 -3.95
CA LEU A 36 -9.38 5.34 -2.88
C LEU A 36 -7.90 5.65 -2.70
N VAL A 37 -7.02 4.65 -2.80
CA VAL A 37 -5.57 4.86 -2.85
C VAL A 37 -5.20 5.76 -4.02
N LEU A 38 -5.69 5.46 -5.23
CA LEU A 38 -5.46 6.30 -6.41
C LEU A 38 -5.97 7.72 -6.22
N ARG A 39 -7.12 7.91 -5.57
CA ARG A 39 -7.65 9.24 -5.23
C ARG A 39 -6.68 10.01 -4.34
N ILE A 40 -6.18 9.38 -3.28
CA ILE A 40 -5.21 9.97 -2.36
C ILE A 40 -3.92 10.32 -3.10
N LEU A 41 -3.43 9.45 -3.99
CA LEU A 41 -2.26 9.73 -4.83
C LEU A 41 -2.51 10.93 -5.75
N CYS A 42 -3.68 11.02 -6.38
CA CYS A 42 -4.04 12.18 -7.19
C CYS A 42 -4.04 13.46 -6.35
N ASP A 43 -4.60 13.45 -5.14
CA ASP A 43 -4.67 14.64 -4.28
C ASP A 43 -3.29 15.04 -3.74
N ALA A 44 -2.40 14.07 -3.48
CA ALA A 44 -1.04 14.31 -3.02
C ALA A 44 -0.11 14.83 -4.12
N LEU A 45 -0.21 14.30 -5.35
CA LEU A 45 0.71 14.57 -6.45
C LEU A 45 0.20 15.61 -7.44
N SER A 46 -1.05 16.06 -7.31
CA SER A 46 -1.57 17.14 -8.16
C SER A 46 -0.84 18.45 -7.86
N PRO A 47 -0.38 19.18 -8.90
CA PRO A 47 0.23 20.48 -8.71
C PRO A 47 -0.83 21.46 -8.18
N GLY A 48 -0.76 21.75 -6.87
CA GLY A 48 -1.45 22.84 -6.17
C GLY A 48 -2.78 23.29 -6.75
N SER A 49 -3.84 22.48 -6.64
CA SER A 49 -5.19 23.04 -6.53
C SER A 49 -5.34 23.55 -5.10
N GLY A 50 -4.73 24.71 -4.83
CA GLY A 50 -5.05 25.45 -3.63
C GLY A 50 -6.56 25.59 -3.53
N SER A 51 -7.09 25.32 -2.34
CA SER A 51 -8.45 25.64 -1.90
C SER A 51 -9.06 26.77 -2.73
N GLY A 52 -10.03 26.43 -3.57
CA GLY A 52 -10.94 27.40 -4.17
C GLY A 52 -11.78 28.02 -3.07
N GLY A 53 -11.23 29.02 -2.40
CA GLY A 53 -11.99 30.07 -1.73
C GLY A 53 -12.14 31.20 -2.75
N GLU A 54 -13.39 31.55 -3.03
CA GLU A 54 -13.80 32.53 -4.03
C GLU A 54 -13.08 33.87 -3.84
N GLU A 55 -12.20 34.24 -4.77
CA GLU A 55 -11.68 35.61 -4.87
C GLU A 55 -12.76 36.45 -5.58
N LEU A 56 -13.78 36.84 -4.83
CA LEU A 56 -14.63 37.98 -5.19
C LEU A 56 -13.75 39.23 -5.19
N GLY A 57 -13.35 39.64 -6.39
CA GLY A 57 -12.51 40.81 -6.59
C GLY A 57 -13.16 42.08 -6.06
N PHE A 58 -12.51 42.75 -5.10
CA PHE A 58 -12.69 44.17 -4.84
C PHE A 58 -11.42 44.75 -4.18
N GLY A 59 -10.83 45.77 -4.83
CA GLY A 59 -10.11 46.85 -4.15
C GLY A 59 -8.59 46.76 -4.08
N ALA A 60 -7.94 47.57 -4.91
CA ALA A 60 -6.52 47.91 -4.79
C ALA A 60 -6.19 48.60 -3.45
N GLY A 61 -5.03 48.27 -2.86
CA GLY A 61 -4.51 49.02 -1.72
C GLY A 61 -3.36 48.37 -0.94
N VAL A 62 -2.12 48.64 -1.39
CA VAL A 62 -0.92 48.90 -0.58
C VAL A 62 -0.53 47.88 0.53
N GLY A 63 0.57 47.16 0.27
CA GLY A 63 1.69 47.04 1.21
C GLY A 63 1.50 46.13 2.43
N GLY A 64 1.66 44.84 2.24
CA GLY A 64 1.93 43.88 3.32
C GLY A 64 2.62 42.65 2.76
N GLY A 65 3.93 42.53 2.99
CA GLY A 65 4.73 41.36 2.63
C GLY A 65 4.32 40.14 3.45
N GLY A 66 3.20 39.53 3.08
CA GLY A 66 2.80 38.22 3.55
C GLY A 66 3.62 37.17 2.83
N VAL A 67 4.45 36.44 3.58
CA VAL A 67 5.18 35.26 3.14
C VAL A 67 4.16 34.28 2.56
N ARG A 68 3.99 34.29 1.23
CA ARG A 68 3.21 33.30 0.49
C ARG A 68 4.00 32.00 0.61
N GLY A 69 3.71 31.22 1.65
CA GLY A 69 4.31 29.92 1.89
C GLY A 69 4.21 29.10 0.61
N VAL A 70 5.35 28.82 -0.01
CA VAL A 70 5.48 27.88 -1.10
C VAL A 70 5.16 26.53 -0.47
N LYS A 71 3.89 26.14 -0.45
CA LYS A 71 3.48 24.81 0.02
C LYS A 71 4.08 23.84 -1.00
N GLY A 72 5.19 23.21 -0.60
CA GLY A 72 5.96 22.29 -1.43
C GLY A 72 5.06 21.19 -1.97
N ARG A 73 5.38 20.68 -3.17
CA ARG A 73 4.72 19.48 -3.69
C ARG A 73 5.09 18.32 -2.75
N MET A 74 4.09 17.63 -2.19
CA MET A 74 4.30 16.46 -1.33
C MET A 74 4.98 15.35 -2.15
N GLY A 75 6.12 14.86 -1.66
CA GLY A 75 6.73 13.63 -2.15
C GLY A 75 5.87 12.42 -1.77
N VAL A 76 5.86 11.37 -2.59
CA VAL A 76 5.13 10.15 -2.28
C VAL A 76 6.02 8.92 -2.43
N VAL A 77 6.10 8.12 -1.36
CA VAL A 77 6.65 6.76 -1.42
C VAL A 77 5.48 5.79 -1.37
N PHE A 78 5.32 5.01 -2.42
CA PHE A 78 4.25 4.03 -2.54
C PHE A 78 4.81 2.62 -2.55
N VAL A 79 4.58 1.88 -1.47
CA VAL A 79 4.91 0.47 -1.30
C VAL A 79 3.67 -0.38 -1.57
N SER A 80 3.75 -1.37 -2.45
CA SER A 80 2.64 -2.31 -2.66
C SER A 80 3.13 -3.75 -2.57
N PHE A 81 2.49 -4.53 -1.70
CA PHE A 81 2.78 -5.93 -1.47
C PHE A 81 1.86 -6.86 -2.25
N LEU A 82 0.75 -6.37 -2.82
CA LEU A 82 -0.17 -7.23 -3.57
C LEU A 82 -0.20 -6.96 -5.08
N ARG A 83 0.16 -5.75 -5.54
CA ARG A 83 -0.01 -5.37 -6.94
C ARG A 83 1.28 -4.82 -7.56
N PRO A 84 1.63 -5.24 -8.79
CA PRO A 84 2.83 -4.78 -9.46
C PRO A 84 2.70 -3.33 -9.92
N TRP A 85 3.84 -2.70 -10.19
CA TRP A 85 3.96 -1.33 -10.73
C TRP A 85 3.03 -1.06 -11.92
N GLU A 86 2.97 -1.99 -12.87
CA GLU A 86 2.19 -1.90 -14.10
C GLU A 86 0.71 -1.67 -13.83
N PHE A 87 0.16 -2.32 -12.79
CA PHE A 87 -1.23 -2.14 -12.40
C PHE A 87 -1.48 -0.68 -11.98
N TRP A 88 -0.69 -0.16 -11.03
CA TRP A 88 -0.85 1.19 -10.52
C TRP A 88 -0.57 2.25 -11.58
N ARG A 89 0.42 2.04 -12.45
CA ARG A 89 0.75 2.94 -13.56
C ARG A 89 -0.41 3.06 -14.54
N VAL A 90 -1.04 1.94 -14.91
CA VAL A 90 -2.17 1.95 -15.86
C VAL A 90 -3.39 2.62 -15.22
N GLU A 91 -3.74 2.25 -13.99
CA GLU A 91 -4.91 2.82 -13.30
C GLU A 91 -4.75 4.31 -13.00
N ALA A 92 -3.57 4.75 -12.56
CA ALA A 92 -3.28 6.18 -12.37
C ALA A 92 -3.36 6.97 -13.68
N ARG A 93 -2.87 6.39 -14.79
CA ARG A 93 -2.94 7.03 -16.11
C ARG A 93 -4.38 7.29 -16.56
N ARG A 94 -5.31 6.38 -16.25
CA ARG A 94 -6.74 6.57 -16.54
C ARG A 94 -7.33 7.77 -15.81
N LEU A 95 -6.81 8.06 -14.63
CA LEU A 95 -7.17 9.24 -13.83
C LEU A 95 -6.36 10.49 -14.21
N GLY A 96 -5.55 10.44 -15.27
CA GLY A 96 -4.75 11.57 -15.75
C GLY A 96 -3.46 11.82 -14.95
N LEU A 97 -3.02 10.83 -14.15
CA LEU A 97 -1.79 10.89 -13.36
C LEU A 97 -0.70 10.02 -14.02
N ASP A 98 0.41 10.64 -14.42
CA ASP A 98 1.55 9.91 -15.00
C ASP A 98 2.62 9.64 -13.94
N LEU A 99 2.51 8.48 -13.27
CA LEU A 99 3.45 8.07 -12.22
C LEU A 99 4.89 7.91 -12.74
N ALA A 100 5.08 7.54 -14.00
CA ALA A 100 6.42 7.38 -14.57
C ALA A 100 7.10 8.74 -14.73
N ARG A 101 6.34 9.76 -15.18
CA ARG A 101 6.84 11.13 -15.26
C ARG A 101 7.16 11.68 -13.87
N LEU A 102 6.27 11.48 -12.89
CA LEU A 102 6.46 11.95 -11.51
C LEU A 102 7.65 11.27 -10.82
N SER A 103 7.95 10.03 -11.18
CA SER A 103 9.15 9.32 -10.72
C SER A 103 10.43 9.90 -11.30
N ASN A 104 10.44 10.21 -12.60
CA ASN A 104 11.57 10.90 -13.23
C ASN A 104 11.77 12.33 -12.70
N GLU A 105 10.69 12.99 -12.28
CA GLU A 105 10.69 14.31 -11.63
C GLU A 105 11.17 14.25 -10.17
N GLY A 106 11.34 13.06 -9.57
CA GLY A 106 11.76 12.91 -8.17
C GLY A 106 10.69 13.26 -7.15
N SER A 107 9.41 13.25 -7.52
CA SER A 107 8.28 13.52 -6.59
C SER A 107 7.53 12.24 -6.18
N PHE A 108 7.83 11.11 -6.80
CA PHE A 108 7.16 9.84 -6.56
C PHE A 108 8.13 8.66 -6.68
N THR A 109 8.10 7.74 -5.72
CA THR A 109 8.88 6.50 -5.75
C THR A 109 7.97 5.30 -5.52
N PHE A 110 8.01 4.32 -6.42
CA PHE A 110 7.32 3.05 -6.23
C PHE A 110 8.27 1.98 -5.69
N VAL A 111 7.79 1.23 -4.69
CA VAL A 111 8.48 0.11 -4.08
C VAL A 111 7.64 -1.15 -4.26
N ASP A 112 8.15 -2.07 -5.07
CA ASP A 112 7.53 -3.32 -5.48
C ASP A 112 7.82 -4.43 -4.46
N GLY A 113 6.79 -4.79 -3.69
CA GLY A 113 6.79 -5.90 -2.73
C GLY A 113 6.27 -7.22 -3.30
N VAL A 114 6.07 -7.34 -4.62
CA VAL A 114 5.47 -8.53 -5.26
C VAL A 114 6.50 -9.31 -6.07
N SER A 115 7.23 -8.63 -6.97
CA SER A 115 7.95 -9.32 -8.05
C SER A 115 9.15 -10.14 -7.59
N GLU A 116 9.89 -9.67 -6.59
CA GLU A 116 11.15 -10.29 -6.16
C GLU A 116 11.18 -10.63 -4.66
N LEU A 117 10.07 -10.42 -3.95
CA LEU A 117 10.03 -10.49 -2.49
C LEU A 117 10.54 -11.84 -1.95
N PHE A 118 10.13 -12.97 -2.52
CA PHE A 118 10.54 -14.30 -2.05
C PHE A 118 11.52 -15.02 -3.00
N LEU A 119 12.14 -14.31 -3.93
CA LEU A 119 13.12 -14.92 -4.83
C LEU A 119 14.47 -15.08 -4.11
N SER A 120 15.00 -16.30 -4.15
CA SER A 120 16.35 -16.54 -3.63
C SER A 120 17.37 -15.74 -4.45
N THR A 121 18.28 -15.05 -3.76
CA THR A 121 19.47 -14.50 -4.38
C THR A 121 20.28 -15.66 -4.96
N GLN A 122 20.19 -15.87 -6.27
CA GLN A 122 21.07 -16.80 -6.95
C GLN A 122 22.48 -16.24 -6.84
N THR A 123 23.22 -16.68 -5.83
CA THR A 123 24.67 -16.51 -5.80
C THR A 123 25.17 -17.18 -7.07
N ALA A 124 25.76 -16.40 -7.98
CA ALA A 124 26.36 -16.95 -9.19
C ALA A 124 27.28 -18.11 -8.78
N PRO A 125 27.22 -19.27 -9.45
CA PRO A 125 28.13 -20.36 -9.13
C PRO A 125 29.56 -19.83 -9.32
N GLY A 126 30.30 -19.72 -8.21
CA GLY A 126 31.73 -19.47 -8.26
C GLY A 126 32.40 -20.52 -9.16
N PRO A 127 33.50 -20.17 -9.86
CA PRO A 127 34.15 -21.09 -10.78
C PRO A 127 34.52 -22.38 -10.03
N ALA A 128 33.91 -23.49 -10.43
CA ALA A 128 34.21 -24.79 -9.86
C ALA A 128 35.71 -25.07 -10.02
N PRO A 129 36.44 -25.48 -8.96
CA PRO A 129 37.77 -26.00 -9.14
C PRO A 129 37.65 -27.31 -9.92
N GLY A 130 38.22 -27.33 -11.13
CA GLY A 130 38.30 -28.53 -11.94
C GLY A 130 39.05 -29.63 -11.19
N SER A 131 38.50 -30.85 -11.20
CA SER A 131 39.31 -32.03 -10.99
C SER A 131 38.81 -33.17 -11.87
N SER A 132 39.80 -33.85 -12.42
CA SER A 132 39.78 -34.77 -13.53
C SER A 132 39.00 -36.06 -13.30
N ALA A 133 38.59 -36.66 -14.41
CA ALA A 133 38.11 -38.03 -14.52
C ALA A 133 39.09 -39.06 -13.93
N ALA A 134 38.57 -40.07 -13.23
CA ALA A 134 39.03 -41.45 -13.30
C ALA A 134 37.97 -42.42 -12.73
N SER A 135 37.88 -43.56 -13.40
CA SER A 135 37.00 -44.72 -13.25
C SER A 135 37.12 -45.51 -11.93
N SER A 136 36.02 -46.11 -11.46
CA SER A 136 35.87 -47.58 -11.29
C SER A 136 34.55 -47.96 -10.61
N SER A 137 33.85 -48.93 -11.20
CA SER A 137 32.74 -49.72 -10.63
C SER A 137 33.25 -50.75 -9.61
N PRO A 138 32.40 -51.27 -8.70
CA PRO A 138 31.66 -52.52 -8.99
C PRO A 138 30.25 -52.64 -8.36
N THR A 139 29.36 -53.37 -9.02
CA THR A 139 28.17 -54.08 -8.47
C THR A 139 28.60 -55.53 -8.08
N PRO A 140 27.81 -56.42 -7.41
CA PRO A 140 26.33 -56.56 -7.38
C PRO A 140 25.67 -57.11 -6.07
N ALA A 141 24.32 -57.10 -6.00
CA ALA A 141 23.50 -58.19 -5.45
C ALA A 141 22.01 -58.00 -5.83
N GLN A 142 21.32 -59.11 -6.15
CA GLN A 142 20.07 -59.23 -6.91
C GLN A 142 18.86 -59.70 -6.05
N ILE A 143 17.65 -59.15 -6.36
CA ILE A 143 16.31 -59.78 -6.68
C ILE A 143 15.57 -60.60 -5.56
N PRO A 144 14.20 -60.83 -5.54
CA PRO A 144 13.07 -60.58 -6.51
C PRO A 144 11.85 -59.79 -5.93
N LEU A 145 10.92 -59.16 -6.67
CA LEU A 145 10.07 -59.45 -7.86
C LEU A 145 8.66 -60.01 -7.51
N HIS A 146 7.62 -59.18 -7.68
CA HIS A 146 6.24 -59.60 -7.94
C HIS A 146 5.61 -58.69 -9.02
N THR A 147 5.28 -59.33 -10.14
CA THR A 147 4.41 -59.01 -11.29
C THR A 147 2.97 -58.61 -10.88
N THR A 148 2.07 -57.95 -11.63
CA THR A 148 1.94 -57.35 -12.98
C THR A 148 0.55 -56.68 -13.03
N LEU A 149 0.36 -55.61 -13.82
CA LEU A 149 -0.65 -55.53 -14.90
C LEU A 149 -0.65 -54.13 -15.56
N SER A 150 -0.57 -54.13 -16.89
CA SER A 150 -0.56 -52.96 -17.78
C SER A 150 -1.97 -52.49 -18.16
N ALA A 151 -2.14 -51.18 -18.40
CA ALA A 151 -3.09 -50.67 -19.40
C ALA A 151 -2.70 -49.29 -19.94
N ARG A 152 -2.29 -49.28 -21.22
CA ARG A 152 -2.52 -48.30 -22.31
C ARG A 152 -2.19 -46.80 -22.15
N VAL A 153 -1.18 -46.41 -22.92
CA VAL A 153 -0.80 -45.04 -23.35
C VAL A 153 -1.75 -44.54 -24.47
N PRO A 154 -1.93 -43.21 -24.63
CA PRO A 154 -1.55 -42.63 -25.92
C PRO A 154 -0.74 -41.32 -25.83
N VAL A 155 0.36 -41.34 -26.58
CA VAL A 155 1.00 -40.29 -27.40
C VAL A 155 1.17 -38.86 -26.85
N SER A 156 2.46 -38.56 -26.68
CA SER A 156 3.12 -37.27 -26.57
C SER A 156 2.83 -36.32 -27.73
N SER A 157 2.47 -35.07 -27.40
CA SER A 157 2.67 -33.89 -28.26
C SER A 157 3.43 -32.82 -27.47
N ARG A 158 4.72 -32.72 -27.78
CA ARG A 158 5.71 -31.75 -27.28
C ARG A 158 5.32 -30.31 -27.61
N PRO A 159 5.27 -29.36 -26.65
CA PRO A 159 5.39 -27.94 -26.98
C PRO A 159 6.87 -27.55 -27.12
N PRO A 160 7.21 -26.58 -27.98
CA PRO A 160 8.59 -26.19 -28.24
C PRO A 160 9.21 -25.51 -27.02
N ILE A 161 10.45 -25.91 -26.72
CA ILE A 161 11.35 -25.24 -25.80
C ILE A 161 11.64 -23.86 -26.39
N VAL A 162 11.05 -22.82 -25.80
CA VAL A 162 11.53 -21.45 -25.98
C VAL A 162 12.59 -21.23 -24.92
N THR A 163 13.85 -21.34 -25.33
CA THR A 163 14.99 -20.80 -24.59
C THR A 163 14.88 -19.28 -24.56
N SER A 164 14.15 -18.73 -23.61
CA SER A 164 14.30 -17.33 -23.22
C SER A 164 15.40 -17.24 -22.17
N HIS A 165 16.62 -16.95 -22.61
CA HIS A 165 17.64 -16.38 -21.74
C HIS A 165 17.07 -15.11 -21.09
N PRO A 166 17.00 -14.98 -19.75
CA PRO A 166 16.80 -13.67 -19.17
C PRO A 166 18.12 -12.92 -19.35
N LYS A 167 18.18 -12.10 -20.41
CA LYS A 167 19.14 -11.01 -20.44
C LYS A 167 18.86 -10.14 -19.23
N SER A 168 19.86 -10.04 -18.36
CA SER A 168 19.97 -9.03 -17.33
C SER A 168 19.92 -7.64 -17.98
N SER A 169 18.72 -7.09 -18.14
CA SER A 169 18.52 -5.67 -18.42
C SER A 169 18.43 -4.96 -17.07
N GLY A 170 19.59 -4.59 -16.53
CA GLY A 170 19.66 -3.50 -15.58
C GLY A 170 19.26 -2.19 -16.26
N SER A 171 18.64 -1.31 -15.48
CA SER A 171 18.26 0.07 -15.81
C SER A 171 17.05 0.24 -16.75
N GLY A 172 15.91 0.69 -16.18
CA GLY A 172 14.80 1.23 -16.97
C GLY A 172 13.37 1.17 -16.41
N SER A 173 13.12 0.62 -15.21
CA SER A 173 11.77 0.67 -14.60
C SER A 173 11.84 1.45 -13.29
N GLY A 174 11.07 2.54 -13.16
CA GLY A 174 11.02 3.44 -12.01
C GLY A 174 10.42 2.83 -10.73
N SER A 175 10.83 1.60 -10.40
CA SER A 175 10.32 0.79 -9.29
C SER A 175 11.49 0.10 -8.57
N ARG A 176 11.71 0.43 -7.30
CA ARG A 176 12.61 -0.32 -6.41
C ARG A 176 11.94 -1.64 -6.03
N LYS A 177 12.67 -2.74 -5.88
CA LYS A 177 12.08 -4.07 -5.63
C LYS A 177 12.56 -4.65 -4.32
N LEU A 178 11.61 -4.93 -3.43
CA LEU A 178 11.87 -5.50 -2.11
C LEU A 178 12.29 -6.96 -2.21
N ARG A 179 13.15 -7.36 -1.26
CA ARG A 179 13.59 -8.75 -1.11
C ARG A 179 13.56 -9.18 0.34
N TRP A 180 12.94 -10.33 0.59
CA TRP A 180 12.88 -10.95 1.90
C TRP A 180 14.22 -11.57 2.25
N SER A 181 14.81 -11.10 3.35
CA SER A 181 15.97 -11.76 3.96
C SER A 181 15.47 -12.90 4.84
N SER A 182 15.74 -14.15 4.45
CA SER A 182 15.28 -15.35 5.19
C SER A 182 15.99 -15.58 6.53
N THR A 183 16.74 -14.60 7.04
CA THR A 183 17.34 -14.69 8.38
C THR A 183 16.20 -14.64 9.40
N ARG A 184 16.11 -15.65 10.27
CA ARG A 184 14.99 -16.02 11.17
C ARG A 184 14.34 -14.90 12.02
N SER A 185 14.91 -13.70 12.03
CA SER A 185 14.40 -12.54 12.78
C SER A 185 14.68 -11.18 12.13
N GLY A 186 15.34 -11.12 10.96
CA GLY A 186 15.81 -9.87 10.35
C GLY A 186 15.15 -9.53 9.02
N GLY A 187 14.12 -10.28 8.63
CA GLY A 187 13.41 -10.09 7.37
C GLY A 187 12.71 -8.72 7.32
N LEU A 188 11.96 -8.37 8.38
CA LEU A 188 11.28 -7.08 8.48
C LEU A 188 12.27 -5.92 8.60
N ASP A 189 13.34 -6.05 9.39
CA ASP A 189 14.37 -5.01 9.53
C ASP A 189 15.02 -4.67 8.18
N ALA A 190 15.32 -5.68 7.36
CA ALA A 190 15.89 -5.48 6.03
C ALA A 190 14.91 -4.76 5.09
N LEU A 191 13.61 -5.12 5.14
CA LEU A 191 12.57 -4.42 4.39
C LEU A 191 12.40 -2.98 4.87
N GLU A 192 12.41 -2.75 6.18
CA GLU A 192 12.32 -1.41 6.77
C GLU A 192 13.46 -0.54 6.28
N GLN A 193 14.69 -1.06 6.33
CA GLN A 193 15.88 -0.35 5.90
C GLN A 193 15.86 -0.05 4.39
N GLU A 194 15.32 -0.96 3.58
CA GLU A 194 15.17 -0.75 2.14
C GLU A 194 14.14 0.34 1.82
N ILE A 195 12.98 0.33 2.48
CA ILE A 195 11.95 1.36 2.32
C ILE A 195 12.43 2.70 2.90
N ALA A 196 13.11 2.69 4.04
CA ALA A 196 13.71 3.88 4.65
C ALA A 196 14.73 4.53 3.71
N SER A 197 15.58 3.73 3.06
CA SER A 197 16.48 4.25 2.02
C SER A 197 15.71 4.89 0.86
N ALA A 198 14.57 4.35 0.44
CA ALA A 198 13.76 4.96 -0.61
C ALA A 198 13.11 6.29 -0.18
N ILE A 199 12.78 6.41 1.11
CA ILE A 199 12.30 7.65 1.72
C ILE A 199 13.44 8.69 1.75
N ASP A 200 14.65 8.29 2.18
CA ASP A 200 15.81 9.16 2.27
C ASP A 200 16.28 9.65 0.88
N ASP A 201 16.26 8.77 -0.13
CA ASP A 201 16.59 9.11 -1.53
C ASP A 201 15.64 10.19 -2.08
N LEU A 202 14.34 10.09 -1.76
CA LEU A 202 13.34 11.06 -2.17
C LEU A 202 13.53 12.40 -1.42
N ASN A 203 13.81 12.36 -0.12
CA ASN A 203 14.04 13.56 0.70
C ASN A 203 15.31 14.33 0.28
N GLY A 204 16.36 13.60 -0.14
CA GLY A 204 17.59 14.20 -0.64
C GLY A 204 17.41 14.99 -1.93
N SER A 205 16.41 14.65 -2.75
CA SER A 205 16.08 15.37 -3.98
C SER A 205 15.34 16.70 -3.73
N THR A 206 14.66 16.82 -2.59
CA THR A 206 13.86 18.00 -2.20
C THR A 206 14.62 19.02 -1.35
N ALA A 207 15.80 18.67 -0.83
CA ALA A 207 16.56 19.46 0.16
C ALA A 207 17.50 20.54 -0.43
N SER A 208 17.32 20.97 -1.68
CA SER A 208 18.23 21.92 -2.33
C SER A 208 18.00 23.40 -1.99
N ASP A 209 17.10 23.75 -1.06
CA ASP A 209 16.86 25.14 -0.64
C ASP A 209 16.87 25.26 0.89
N GLU A 210 17.59 26.28 1.37
CA GLU A 210 17.96 26.53 2.77
C GLU A 210 16.74 26.65 3.73
N ARG A 211 16.32 25.54 4.33
CA ARG A 211 15.63 25.43 5.64
C ARG A 211 15.41 23.94 5.97
N PRO A 212 15.34 23.54 7.26
CA PRO A 212 14.93 22.18 7.62
C PRO A 212 13.45 22.02 7.26
N VAL A 213 13.18 21.50 6.06
CA VAL A 213 11.82 21.21 5.61
C VAL A 213 11.33 20.04 6.45
N GLU A 214 10.16 20.18 7.07
CA GLU A 214 9.42 19.04 7.61
C GLU A 214 9.36 17.97 6.51
N ASN A 215 9.51 16.67 6.85
CA ASN A 215 9.61 15.61 5.84
C ASN A 215 8.31 15.50 5.05
N ASP A 216 8.09 16.30 4.00
CA ASP A 216 6.87 16.44 3.18
C ASP A 216 6.58 15.20 2.31
N ILE A 217 6.66 14.01 2.91
CA ILE A 217 6.51 12.71 2.29
C ILE A 217 5.24 12.05 2.80
N LEU A 218 4.39 11.64 1.87
CA LEU A 218 3.31 10.69 2.11
C LEU A 218 3.82 9.28 1.87
N LEU A 219 3.76 8.43 2.89
CA LEU A 219 3.96 7.00 2.75
C LEU A 219 2.62 6.30 2.51
N VAL A 220 2.51 5.56 1.42
CA VAL A 220 1.38 4.65 1.18
C VAL A 220 1.90 3.22 1.24
N VAL A 221 1.33 2.40 2.13
CA VAL A 221 1.66 0.97 2.27
C VAL A 221 0.43 0.14 1.92
N ASP A 222 0.46 -0.47 0.75
CA ASP A 222 -0.64 -1.27 0.23
C ASP A 222 -0.48 -2.77 0.56
N GLN A 223 -1.42 -3.25 1.36
CA GLN A 223 -1.61 -4.64 1.78
C GLN A 223 -0.38 -5.34 2.37
N PRO A 224 0.28 -4.74 3.39
CA PRO A 224 1.41 -5.38 4.08
C PRO A 224 1.00 -6.63 4.86
N ASP A 225 -0.30 -6.88 5.07
CA ASP A 225 -0.85 -8.12 5.61
C ASP A 225 -0.51 -9.37 4.78
N LEU A 226 -0.09 -9.22 3.51
CA LEU A 226 0.51 -10.33 2.77
C LEU A 226 1.78 -10.85 3.45
N LEU A 227 2.61 -9.99 4.05
CA LEU A 227 3.80 -10.42 4.78
C LEU A 227 3.41 -11.34 5.93
N LEU A 228 2.40 -10.94 6.70
CA LEU A 228 1.89 -11.74 7.81
C LEU A 228 1.38 -13.11 7.33
N ALA A 229 0.67 -13.16 6.20
CA ALA A 229 0.15 -14.40 5.63
C ALA A 229 1.25 -15.31 5.02
N ALA A 230 2.23 -14.72 4.35
CA ALA A 230 3.29 -15.45 3.64
C ALA A 230 4.42 -15.94 4.56
N THR A 231 4.64 -15.25 5.68
CA THR A 231 5.77 -15.52 6.57
C THR A 231 5.34 -16.09 7.92
N GLY A 232 4.34 -15.48 8.53
CA GLY A 232 3.73 -15.88 9.79
C GLY A 232 4.70 -16.00 10.97
N PRO A 233 4.20 -16.52 12.11
CA PRO A 233 5.00 -16.65 13.34
C PRO A 233 6.23 -17.55 13.19
N GLY A 234 6.21 -18.50 12.25
CA GLY A 234 7.34 -19.40 11.98
C GLY A 234 8.58 -18.68 11.46
N MET A 235 8.42 -17.52 10.82
CA MET A 235 9.52 -16.65 10.38
C MET A 235 9.63 -15.37 11.21
N GLY A 236 9.01 -15.34 12.40
CA GLY A 236 9.09 -14.21 13.33
C GLY A 236 8.25 -13.00 12.94
N VAL A 237 7.21 -13.18 12.13
CA VAL A 237 6.31 -12.10 11.72
C VAL A 237 4.93 -12.34 12.36
N GLY A 238 4.63 -11.56 13.40
CA GLY A 238 3.33 -11.46 14.03
C GLY A 238 2.76 -10.05 13.92
N ALA A 239 1.63 -9.82 14.58
CA ALA A 239 0.98 -8.51 14.60
C ALA A 239 1.84 -7.42 15.26
N VAL A 240 2.61 -7.80 16.29
CA VAL A 240 3.47 -6.88 17.04
C VAL A 240 4.62 -6.43 16.17
N GLU A 241 5.34 -7.36 15.55
CA GLU A 241 6.49 -7.08 14.70
C GLU A 241 6.08 -6.27 13.46
N MET A 242 4.92 -6.58 12.87
CA MET A 242 4.34 -5.76 11.80
C MET A 242 3.99 -4.34 12.26
N GLY A 243 3.50 -4.19 13.50
CA GLY A 243 3.22 -2.88 14.10
C GLY A 243 4.49 -2.06 14.33
N GLU A 244 5.57 -2.70 14.79
CA GLU A 244 6.90 -2.07 14.98
C GLU A 244 7.49 -1.66 13.63
N PHE A 245 7.46 -2.54 12.63
CA PHE A 245 7.86 -2.26 11.25
C PHE A 245 7.14 -1.02 10.68
N LEU A 246 5.81 -0.97 10.78
CA LEU A 246 5.04 0.19 10.31
C LEU A 246 5.37 1.46 11.11
N LEU A 247 5.60 1.35 12.41
CA LEU A 247 5.97 2.48 13.26
C LEU A 247 7.35 3.05 12.88
N GLY A 248 8.34 2.20 12.62
CA GLY A 248 9.69 2.62 12.20
C GLY A 248 9.66 3.43 10.89
N LEU A 249 8.82 3.02 9.93
CA LEU A 249 8.61 3.78 8.69
C LEU A 249 7.87 5.10 8.93
N ARG A 250 6.81 5.08 9.75
CA ARG A 250 5.98 6.26 10.04
C ARG A 250 6.77 7.41 10.66
N GLN A 251 7.73 7.09 11.53
CA GLN A 251 8.58 8.10 12.19
C GLN A 251 9.45 8.91 11.20
N ARG A 252 9.59 8.45 9.95
CA ARG A 252 10.44 9.06 8.94
C ARG A 252 9.69 9.96 7.95
N VAL A 253 8.35 9.99 7.98
CA VAL A 253 7.52 10.64 6.96
C VAL A 253 6.51 11.61 7.56
N HIS A 254 5.94 12.51 6.75
CA HIS A 254 4.91 13.47 7.22
C HIS A 254 3.62 12.76 7.60
N SER A 255 3.16 11.81 6.78
CA SER A 255 1.89 11.12 6.98
C SER A 255 1.92 9.75 6.35
N THR A 256 1.07 8.83 6.83
CA THR A 256 1.05 7.45 6.36
C THR A 256 -0.38 6.96 6.11
N VAL A 257 -0.57 6.27 4.99
CA VAL A 257 -1.78 5.55 4.64
C VAL A 257 -1.45 4.07 4.55
N VAL A 258 -2.16 3.23 5.29
CA VAL A 258 -2.00 1.77 5.23
C VAL A 258 -3.31 1.14 4.76
N THR A 259 -3.25 0.22 3.80
CA THR A 259 -4.41 -0.60 3.42
C THR A 259 -4.30 -1.99 4.01
N LEU A 260 -5.37 -2.51 4.64
CA LEU A 260 -5.42 -3.88 5.18
C LEU A 260 -6.70 -4.59 4.75
N ALA A 261 -6.64 -5.90 4.55
CA ALA A 261 -7.83 -6.72 4.36
C ALA A 261 -8.66 -6.81 5.65
N ALA A 262 -9.97 -6.75 5.54
CA ALA A 262 -10.91 -6.83 6.65
C ALA A 262 -12.08 -7.80 6.37
N ASP A 263 -11.83 -8.83 5.56
CA ASP A 263 -12.80 -9.89 5.32
C ASP A 263 -13.23 -10.55 6.64
N SER A 264 -14.52 -10.88 6.74
CA SER A 264 -15.14 -11.46 7.95
C SER A 264 -14.30 -12.57 8.63
N PRO A 265 -13.79 -13.60 7.91
CA PRO A 265 -12.99 -14.65 8.56
C PRO A 265 -11.68 -14.15 9.17
N LEU A 266 -11.12 -13.03 8.68
CA LEU A 266 -9.85 -12.48 9.15
C LEU A 266 -9.99 -11.54 10.35
N ILE A 267 -11.19 -10.98 10.58
CA ILE A 267 -11.44 -10.00 11.65
C ILE A 267 -12.27 -10.60 12.78
N HIS A 268 -13.21 -11.50 12.48
CA HIS A 268 -14.11 -12.11 13.44
C HIS A 268 -13.58 -13.43 13.99
N ALA A 269 -12.29 -13.47 14.34
CA ALA A 269 -11.61 -14.59 14.99
C ALA A 269 -12.21 -14.89 16.38
N GLY A 270 -13.43 -15.45 16.43
CA GLY A 270 -14.19 -15.76 17.65
C GLY A 270 -15.64 -15.24 17.71
N SER A 271 -16.27 -14.84 16.60
CA SER A 271 -17.71 -14.49 16.62
C SER A 271 -18.61 -15.70 16.89
N ALA A 272 -19.84 -15.48 17.33
CA ALA A 272 -20.77 -16.53 17.75
C ALA A 272 -21.05 -17.60 16.66
N GLU A 273 -20.88 -17.26 15.38
CA GLU A 273 -20.99 -18.20 14.25
C GLU A 273 -19.81 -19.18 14.18
N SER A 274 -18.65 -18.82 14.74
CA SER A 274 -17.43 -19.62 14.77
C SER A 274 -17.27 -20.48 16.04
N MET A 275 -18.31 -20.65 16.88
CA MET A 275 -18.22 -21.46 18.11
C MET A 275 -17.79 -22.92 17.88
N GLN A 276 -17.83 -23.40 16.63
CA GLN A 276 -17.36 -24.73 16.21
C GLN A 276 -15.89 -24.76 15.76
N GLN A 277 -15.27 -23.61 15.45
CA GLN A 277 -13.93 -23.51 14.88
C GLN A 277 -13.05 -22.53 15.68
N ARG A 278 -12.00 -23.08 16.29
CA ARG A 278 -10.98 -22.27 16.97
C ARG A 278 -10.23 -21.43 15.94
N PRO A 279 -10.09 -20.10 16.14
CA PRO A 279 -9.42 -19.24 15.17
C PRO A 279 -7.97 -19.65 14.99
N THR A 280 -7.53 -19.68 13.74
CA THR A 280 -6.16 -20.04 13.36
C THR A 280 -5.17 -19.00 13.92
N PRO A 281 -3.88 -19.34 14.06
CA PRO A 281 -2.86 -18.36 14.41
C PRO A 281 -2.86 -17.16 13.46
N LEU A 282 -2.98 -17.39 12.16
CA LEU A 282 -3.00 -16.33 11.16
C LEU A 282 -4.21 -15.39 11.34
N GLU A 283 -5.41 -15.93 11.57
CA GLU A 283 -6.61 -15.12 11.83
C GLU A 283 -6.46 -14.24 13.08
N ARG A 284 -5.87 -14.80 14.15
CA ARG A 284 -5.63 -14.05 15.40
C ARG A 284 -4.63 -12.92 15.19
N GLU A 285 -3.50 -13.21 14.54
CA GLU A 285 -2.48 -12.19 14.27
C GLU A 285 -3.01 -11.13 13.31
N HIS A 286 -3.75 -11.52 12.28
CA HIS A 286 -4.34 -10.56 11.33
C HIS A 286 -5.35 -9.64 12.01
N ALA A 287 -6.28 -10.20 12.80
CA ALA A 287 -7.22 -9.41 13.58
C ALA A 287 -6.49 -8.47 14.54
N SER A 288 -5.44 -8.95 15.22
CA SER A 288 -4.62 -8.14 16.12
C SER A 288 -3.90 -6.99 15.39
N LEU A 289 -3.36 -7.24 14.19
CA LEU A 289 -2.73 -6.22 13.36
C LEU A 289 -3.74 -5.15 12.94
N VAL A 290 -4.91 -5.54 12.43
CA VAL A 290 -5.94 -4.60 11.97
C VAL A 290 -6.48 -3.75 13.13
N VAL A 291 -6.81 -4.37 14.25
CA VAL A 291 -7.31 -3.66 15.46
C VAL A 291 -6.23 -2.75 16.03
N GLY A 292 -4.98 -3.22 16.15
CA GLY A 292 -3.86 -2.42 16.61
C GLY A 292 -3.60 -1.21 15.70
N THR A 293 -3.63 -1.41 14.38
CA THR A 293 -3.48 -0.31 13.41
C THR A 293 -4.64 0.67 13.51
N ALA A 294 -5.88 0.20 13.68
CA ALA A 294 -7.05 1.06 13.84
C ALA A 294 -6.99 1.90 15.14
N HIS A 295 -6.46 1.32 16.22
CA HIS A 295 -6.24 2.01 17.47
C HIS A 295 -5.15 3.10 17.35
N GLN A 296 -4.14 2.90 16.50
CA GLN A 296 -3.12 3.92 16.24
C GLN A 296 -3.53 4.95 15.20
N ALA A 297 -4.49 4.62 14.33
CA ALA A 297 -4.91 5.50 13.25
C ALA A 297 -5.66 6.73 13.79
N ARG A 298 -5.44 7.89 13.16
CA ARG A 298 -6.28 9.08 13.35
C ARG A 298 -7.65 8.89 12.69
N MET A 299 -7.67 8.23 11.53
CA MET A 299 -8.85 8.04 10.71
C MET A 299 -8.89 6.60 10.18
N VAL A 300 -10.09 6.01 10.19
CA VAL A 300 -10.35 4.70 9.59
C VAL A 300 -11.36 4.87 8.47
N MET A 301 -10.99 4.45 7.26
CA MET A 301 -11.81 4.43 6.05
C MET A 301 -12.13 2.97 5.71
N GLN A 302 -13.36 2.53 5.99
CA GLN A 302 -13.79 1.15 5.80
C GLN A 302 -14.64 1.01 4.54
N LEU A 303 -14.19 0.16 3.62
CA LEU A 303 -14.90 -0.23 2.40
C LEU A 303 -15.59 -1.58 2.61
N ARG A 304 -16.90 -1.62 2.39
CA ARG A 304 -17.71 -2.84 2.48
C ARG A 304 -18.71 -2.95 1.33
N GLY A 305 -19.13 -4.17 1.03
CA GLY A 305 -20.26 -4.42 0.14
C GLY A 305 -21.58 -3.90 0.72
N LEU A 306 -22.63 -3.88 -0.09
CA LEU A 306 -23.96 -3.56 0.42
C LEU A 306 -24.52 -4.78 1.18
N ASP A 307 -25.12 -4.53 2.34
CA ASP A 307 -25.77 -5.59 3.14
C ASP A 307 -26.94 -6.25 2.38
N THR A 308 -27.50 -5.55 1.39
CA THR A 308 -28.59 -6.03 0.53
C THR A 308 -28.12 -6.81 -0.71
N GLY A 309 -26.80 -6.93 -0.93
CA GLY A 309 -26.22 -7.64 -2.07
C GLY A 309 -25.64 -6.72 -3.15
N VAL A 310 -25.86 -7.03 -4.43
CA VAL A 310 -25.27 -6.29 -5.56
C VAL A 310 -26.28 -5.30 -6.14
N ALA A 311 -25.82 -4.09 -6.46
CA ALA A 311 -26.61 -3.07 -7.15
C ALA A 311 -25.94 -2.66 -8.47
N ARG A 312 -26.73 -2.19 -9.45
CA ARG A 312 -26.22 -1.76 -10.76
C ARG A 312 -25.42 -0.46 -10.69
N ASP A 313 -25.87 0.46 -9.85
CA ASP A 313 -25.37 1.85 -9.80
C ASP A 313 -24.64 2.19 -8.49
N VAL A 314 -24.38 1.18 -7.65
CA VAL A 314 -23.64 1.31 -6.39
C VAL A 314 -22.71 0.12 -6.24
N SER A 315 -21.41 0.41 -6.08
CA SER A 315 -20.37 -0.60 -5.92
C SER A 315 -20.20 -1.01 -4.46
N GLY A 316 -20.44 -0.10 -3.52
CA GLY A 316 -20.31 -0.39 -2.10
C GLY A 316 -20.51 0.83 -1.20
N VAL A 317 -20.15 0.64 0.07
CA VAL A 317 -20.22 1.66 1.13
C VAL A 317 -18.82 1.99 1.60
N LEU A 318 -18.53 3.29 1.71
CA LEU A 318 -17.36 3.85 2.39
C LEU A 318 -17.82 4.46 3.71
N ARG A 319 -17.37 3.90 4.83
CA ARG A 319 -17.54 4.50 6.16
C ARG A 319 -16.25 5.15 6.59
N ILE A 320 -16.32 6.41 7.00
CA ILE A 320 -15.21 7.18 7.54
C ILE A 320 -15.48 7.42 9.02
N SER A 321 -14.57 6.99 9.89
CA SER A 321 -14.68 7.19 11.33
C SER A 321 -13.37 7.67 11.95
N LYS A 322 -13.44 8.21 13.16
CA LYS A 322 -12.27 8.48 13.98
C LYS A 322 -11.61 7.17 14.36
N GLY A 323 -10.29 7.11 14.27
CA GLY A 323 -9.51 6.00 14.83
C GLY A 323 -9.13 6.26 16.29
N GLY A 324 -8.47 5.29 16.93
CA GLY A 324 -8.08 5.42 18.34
C GLY A 324 -6.99 6.47 18.60
N GLY A 325 -6.21 6.81 17.56
CA GLY A 325 -5.17 7.83 17.59
C GLY A 325 -5.69 9.22 17.24
N TRP A 326 -7.01 9.40 17.12
CA TRP A 326 -7.59 10.71 16.88
C TRP A 326 -7.48 11.59 18.12
N VAL A 327 -6.81 12.73 17.98
CA VAL A 327 -6.72 13.76 19.03
C VAL A 327 -7.48 14.99 18.55
N PRO A 328 -8.42 15.54 19.34
CA PRO A 328 -9.06 16.81 19.04
C PRO A 328 -8.00 17.90 18.92
N GLU A 329 -8.07 18.71 17.87
CA GLU A 329 -7.21 19.88 17.74
C GLU A 329 -7.67 20.94 18.75
N ILE A 330 -7.01 20.99 19.91
CA ILE A 330 -7.30 22.00 20.93
C ILE A 330 -6.68 23.31 20.46
N VAL A 331 -7.46 24.14 19.77
CA VAL A 331 -7.06 25.51 19.45
C VAL A 331 -7.07 26.33 20.75
N MET A 332 -5.92 26.44 21.40
CA MET A 332 -5.67 27.39 22.49
C MET A 332 -5.44 28.77 21.88
N GLY A 333 -6.50 29.49 21.54
CA GLY A 333 -6.35 30.87 21.06
C GLY A 333 -7.60 31.44 20.38
N GLU A 334 -8.05 32.58 20.90
CA GLU A 334 -9.01 33.53 20.31
C GLU A 334 -10.49 33.12 20.28
N LYS A 335 -11.13 33.58 21.35
CA LYS A 335 -12.56 33.74 21.54
C LYS A 335 -13.10 34.71 20.47
N GLY A 336 -13.71 34.17 19.40
CA GLY A 336 -14.64 34.93 18.57
C GLY A 336 -14.55 34.71 17.07
N ASP A 337 -15.01 33.57 16.57
CA ASP A 337 -16.17 33.52 15.66
C ASP A 337 -16.64 32.06 15.55
N ARG A 338 -17.94 31.80 15.70
CA ARG A 338 -18.50 30.44 15.59
C ARG A 338 -18.78 30.12 14.12
N HIS A 339 -17.77 29.71 13.40
CA HIS A 339 -17.94 28.94 12.16
C HIS A 339 -17.14 27.64 12.27
N ASP A 340 -17.87 26.52 12.39
CA ASP A 340 -17.46 25.11 12.33
C ASP A 340 -15.94 24.82 12.37
N HIS A 341 -15.40 24.68 13.58
CA HIS A 341 -14.05 24.16 13.76
C HIS A 341 -13.95 22.70 13.28
N ALA A 342 -13.44 22.52 12.07
CA ALA A 342 -12.35 21.60 11.64
C ALA A 342 -12.19 20.22 12.34
N GLY A 343 -13.29 19.60 12.80
CA GLY A 343 -13.28 18.25 13.35
C GLY A 343 -13.40 17.19 12.26
N LEU A 344 -12.72 16.05 12.42
CA LEU A 344 -12.97 14.87 11.57
C LEU A 344 -14.41 14.42 11.77
N GLU A 345 -15.27 14.67 10.79
CA GLU A 345 -16.68 14.26 10.79
C GLU A 345 -16.80 12.80 10.36
N GLU A 346 -17.51 11.98 11.13
CA GLU A 346 -17.78 10.60 10.74
C GLU A 346 -18.90 10.55 9.72
N LYS A 347 -18.69 9.82 8.63
CA LYS A 347 -19.66 9.75 7.52
C LYS A 347 -19.79 8.34 6.99
N GLU A 348 -20.96 8.09 6.40
CA GLU A 348 -21.19 6.91 5.59
C GLU A 348 -21.66 7.33 4.21
N LEU A 349 -20.93 6.86 3.20
CA LEU A 349 -21.06 7.28 1.82
C LEU A 349 -21.27 6.04 0.94
N LEU A 350 -22.09 6.18 -0.09
CA LEU A 350 -22.18 5.20 -1.17
C LEU A 350 -21.17 5.57 -2.24
N TYR A 351 -20.53 4.60 -2.86
CA TYR A 351 -19.65 4.85 -3.99
C TYR A 351 -19.97 3.95 -5.18
N PHE A 352 -19.67 4.46 -6.37
CA PHE A 352 -19.82 3.74 -7.63
C PHE A 352 -18.57 3.92 -8.48
N VAL A 353 -17.87 2.82 -8.73
CA VAL A 353 -16.70 2.76 -9.62
C VAL A 353 -17.19 2.45 -11.03
N GLN A 354 -16.97 3.39 -11.95
CA GLN A 354 -17.33 3.26 -13.35
C GLN A 354 -16.29 2.42 -14.10
N GLY A 355 -16.70 1.89 -15.27
CA GLY A 355 -15.84 1.07 -16.12
C GLY A 355 -14.61 1.81 -16.66
N ASP A 356 -14.62 3.14 -16.66
CA ASP A 356 -13.50 4.01 -17.05
C ASP A 356 -12.53 4.31 -15.88
N GLY A 357 -12.87 3.90 -14.65
CA GLY A 357 -12.09 4.14 -13.43
C GLY A 357 -12.57 5.37 -12.64
N ALA A 358 -13.52 6.15 -13.17
CA ALA A 358 -14.08 7.28 -12.45
C ALA A 358 -14.94 6.81 -11.27
N VAL A 359 -14.84 7.50 -10.14
CA VAL A 359 -15.62 7.17 -8.94
C VAL A 359 -16.59 8.29 -8.62
N ARG A 360 -17.85 7.93 -8.42
CA ARG A 360 -18.88 8.83 -7.85
C ARG A 360 -19.13 8.45 -6.41
N VAL A 361 -19.32 9.45 -5.55
CA VAL A 361 -19.57 9.28 -4.12
C VAL A 361 -20.82 10.07 -3.75
N PHE A 362 -21.70 9.47 -2.96
CA PHE A 362 -23.02 9.99 -2.62
C PHE A 362 -23.26 9.86 -1.11
N GLY A 363 -24.00 10.80 -0.52
CA GLY A 363 -24.49 10.66 0.86
C GLY A 363 -25.54 9.55 0.95
N ARG A 364 -25.57 8.82 2.06
CA ARG A 364 -26.64 7.84 2.31
C ARG A 364 -27.92 8.58 2.70
N GLY A 365 -28.90 8.63 1.78
CA GLY A 365 -30.21 9.26 2.03
C GLY A 365 -30.44 10.61 1.34
N GLU A 366 -29.55 11.02 0.43
CA GLU A 366 -29.71 12.21 -0.44
C GLU A 366 -30.13 11.86 -1.86
#